data_AF-A0A845YJK9-F1
#
_entry.id   AF-A0A845YJK9-F1
#
_cell.length_a   1.000
_cell.length_b   1.000
_cell.length_c   1.000
_cell.angle_alpha   90.00
_cell.angle_beta   90.00
_cell.angle_gamma   90.00
#
_symmetry.space_group_name_H-M   'P 1'
#
loop_
_entity.id
_entity.type
_entity.pdbx_description
1 polymer ?
#
loop_
_entity_poly.entity_id
_entity_poly.type
_entity_poly.pdbx_seq_one_letter_code
_entity_poly.pdbx_strand_id
1 'polypeptide(L)' 'VEIYRPGEEVVVLGDGDVLSIPDLLPGFEVAVSDLWSPEF' A
#
# COMPACT_ATOMS: atom_id res chain seq x y z
N VAL A 1 6.61 -1.36 -0.22
CA VAL A 1 6.04 0.01 -0.11
C VAL A 1 6.01 0.41 1.35
N GLU A 2 6.30 1.67 1.68
CA GLU A 2 6.27 2.17 3.06
C GLU A 2 5.19 3.24 3.21
N ILE A 3 4.41 3.15 4.29
CA ILE A 3 3.31 4.08 4.60
C ILE A 3 3.71 4.89 5.83
N TYR A 4 3.63 6.22 5.68
CA TYR A 4 3.94 7.18 6.72
C TYR A 4 2.66 7.94 7.10
N ARG A 5 2.30 7.90 8.39
CA ARG A 5 1.15 8.63 8.93
C ARG A 5 1.57 9.45 10.15
N PRO A 6 0.99 10.64 10.35
CA PRO A 6 1.33 11.47 11.51
C PRO A 6 1.03 10.74 12.83
N GLY A 7 2.06 10.53 13.66
CA GLY A 7 1.93 9.93 14.98
C GLY A 7 1.85 8.39 14.99
N GLU A 8 1.99 7.74 13.85
CA GLU A 8 2.05 6.27 13.74
C GLU A 8 3.45 5.81 13.36
N GLU A 9 3.77 4.56 13.69
CA GLU A 9 4.99 3.90 13.20
C GLU A 9 4.87 3.60 11.70
N VAL A 10 6.01 3.53 11.02
CA VAL A 10 6.05 3.24 9.58
C VAL A 10 5.54 1.83 9.33
N VAL A 11 4.56 1.71 8.45
CA VAL A 11 4.05 0.41 8.01
C VAL A 11 4.74 0.02 6.71
N VAL A 12 5.41 -1.13 6.70
CA VAL A 12 6.06 -1.69 5.51
C VAL A 12 5.17 -2.78 4.93
N LEU A 13 4.79 -2.63 3.66
CA LEU A 13 4.04 -3.61 2.89
C LEU A 13 4.95 -4.24 1.82
N GLY A 14 4.94 -5.57 1.74
CA GLY A 14 5.67 -6.37 0.77
C GLY A 14 4.78 -6.96 -0.31
N ASP A 15 5.34 -7.90 -1.06
CA ASP A 15 4.59 -8.63 -2.09
C ASP A 15 3.51 -9.51 -1.46
N GLY A 16 2.31 -9.49 -2.03
CA GLY A 16 1.13 -10.16 -1.50
C GLY A 16 0.32 -9.33 -0.49
N ASP A 17 0.85 -8.20 -0.04
CA ASP A 17 0.08 -7.25 0.76
C ASP A 17 -0.81 -6.37 -0.12
N VAL A 18 -1.90 -5.88 0.49
CA VAL A 18 -2.84 -4.94 -0.15
C VAL A 18 -2.69 -3.58 0.53
N LEU A 19 -2.41 -2.57 -0.27
CA LEU A 19 -2.43 -1.18 0.15
C LEU A 19 -3.89 -0.69 0.17
N SER A 20 -4.32 -0.20 1.33
CA SER A 20 -5.58 0.52 1.51
C SER A 20 -5.34 1.87 2.17
N ILE A 21 -6.06 2.88 1.72
CA ILE A 21 -5.92 4.27 2.21
C ILE A 21 -7.31 4.85 2.53
N PRO A 22 -8.03 4.28 3.52
CA PRO A 22 -9.43 4.63 3.77
C PRO A 22 -9.66 6.10 4.09
N ASP A 23 -8.66 6.77 4.68
CA ASP A 23 -8.74 8.17 5.08
C ASP A 23 -8.70 9.15 3.89
N LEU A 24 -8.03 8.76 2.80
CA LEU A 24 -7.89 9.59 1.58
C LEU A 24 -8.81 9.11 0.46
N LEU A 25 -8.95 7.80 0.30
CA LEU A 25 -9.71 7.14 -0.77
C LEU A 25 -10.52 5.98 -0.18
N PRO A 26 -11.77 6.24 0.27
CA PRO A 26 -12.62 5.21 0.84
C PRO A 26 -12.91 4.10 -0.16
N GLY A 27 -12.68 2.84 0.24
CA GLY A 27 -12.88 1.67 -0.61
C GLY A 27 -11.80 1.44 -1.67
N PHE A 28 -10.70 2.19 -1.64
CA PHE A 28 -9.54 1.93 -2.49
C PHE A 28 -8.66 0.81 -1.90
N GLU A 29 -8.49 -0.24 -2.69
CA GLU A 29 -7.64 -1.40 -2.39
C GLU A 29 -6.80 -1.71 -3.63
N VAL A 30 -5.49 -1.85 -3.46
CA VAL A 30 -4.57 -2.22 -4.55
C VAL A 30 -3.51 -3.18 -4.03
N ALA A 31 -3.25 -4.27 -4.74
CA ALA A 31 -2.18 -5.18 -4.38
C ALA A 31 -0.82 -4.49 -4.60
N VAL A 32 0.12 -4.68 -3.68
CA VAL A 32 1.47 -4.09 -3.81
C VAL A 32 2.19 -4.58 -5.06
N SER A 33 1.92 -5.82 -5.49
CA SER A 33 2.44 -6.39 -6.75
C SER A 33 2.04 -5.58 -7.98
N ASP A 34 0.86 -4.97 -7.97
CA ASP A 34 0.30 -4.25 -9.12
C ASP A 34 0.90 -2.84 -9.27
N LEU A 35 1.62 -2.37 -8.24
CA LEU A 35 2.31 -1.07 -8.27
C LEU A 35 3.60 -1.11 -9.09
N TRP A 36 4.13 -2.29 -9.35
CA TRP A 36 5.35 -2.49 -10.14
C TRP A 36 5.01 -2.91 -11.56
N SER A 37 5.85 -2.56 -12.53
CA SER A 37 5.69 -3.08 -13.89
C SER A 37 5.89 -4.60 -13.87
N PRO A 38 5.05 -5.37 -14.58
CA PRO A 38 5.20 -6.82 -14.67
C PRO A 38 6.55 -7.17 -15.33
N GLU A 39 7.32 -8.04 -14.68
CA GLU A 39 8.48 -8.68 -15.30
C GLU A 39 7.99 -9.85 -16.17
N PHE A 40 8.38 -9.86 -17.45
CA PHE A 40 8.03 -10.90 -18.43
C PHE A 40 9.25 -11.72 -18.84
#